data_AF-A0A931SX83-F1
#
_entry.id   AF-A0A931SX83-F1
#
_cell.length_a   1.000
_cell.length_b   1.000
_cell.length_c   1.000
_cell.angle_alpha   90.00
_cell.angle_beta   90.00
_cell.angle_gamma   90.00
#
_symmetry.space_group_name_H-M   'P 1'
#
loop_
_entity.id
_entity.type
_entity.pdbx_description
1 polymer ?
#
loop_
_entity_poly.entity_id
_entity_poly.type
_entity_poly.pdbx_seq_one_letter_code
_entity_poly.pdbx_strand_id
1 'polypeptide(L)' 'MRWTLIALGVLSSLTGIIWVLQGLDILGGSFMSGNSMWGWIGAVALVIGLGLLYLGLRTGMPKAKV' A
#
# COMPACT_ATOMS: atom_id res chain seq x y z
N MET A 1 5.34 4.80 -17.36
CA MET A 1 4.87 5.68 -16.27
C MET A 1 3.64 5.13 -15.58
N ARG A 2 2.47 5.03 -16.23
CA ARG A 2 1.23 4.52 -15.59
C ARG A 2 1.36 3.16 -14.91
N TRP A 3 1.82 2.14 -15.64
CA TRP A 3 1.98 0.78 -15.10
C TRP A 3 2.95 0.74 -13.93
N THR A 4 3.99 1.58 -13.94
CA THR A 4 4.93 1.74 -12.84
C THR A 4 4.24 2.28 -11.58
N LEU A 5 3.40 3.31 -11.71
CA LEU A 5 2.63 3.87 -10.58
C LEU A 5 1.67 2.84 -9.98
N ILE A 6 0.99 2.07 -10.84
CA ILE A 6 0.08 1.01 -10.41
C ILE A 6 0.87 -0.10 -9.68
N ALA A 7 1.97 -0.58 -10.26
CA ALA A 7 2.79 -1.62 -9.66
C ALA A 7 3.37 -1.19 -8.30
N LEU A 8 3.94 0.02 -8.22
CA LEU A 8 4.46 0.57 -6.96
C LEU A 8 3.34 0.78 -5.94
N GLY A 9 2.17 1.25 -6.37
CA GLY A 9 1.01 1.43 -5.49
C GLY A 9 0.51 0.11 -4.92
N VAL A 10 0.39 -0.92 -5.75
CA VAL A 10 -0.01 -2.27 -5.31
C VAL A 10 1.00 -2.85 -4.33
N LEU A 11 2.29 -2.85 -4.69
CA LEU A 11 3.34 -3.40 -3.83
C LEU A 11 3.42 -2.66 -2.49
N SER A 12 3.38 -1.33 -2.49
CA SER A 12 3.43 -0.54 -1.26
C SER A 12 2.20 -0.76 -0.39
N SER A 13 1.02 -0.90 -1.00
CA SER A 13 -0.23 -1.17 -0.27
C SER A 13 -0.21 -2.55 0.39
N LEU A 14 0.23 -3.58 -0.34
CA LEU A 14 0.33 -4.94 0.21
C LEU A 14 1.32 -5.01 1.36
N THR A 15 2.50 -4.41 1.20
CA THR A 15 3.51 -4.32 2.27
C THR A 15 2.96 -3.54 3.47
N GLY A 16 2.28 -2.42 3.23
CA GLY A 16 1.66 -1.62 4.28
C GLY A 16 0.63 -2.41 5.09
N ILE A 17 -0.22 -3.20 4.42
CA ILE A 17 -1.20 -4.09 5.08
C ILE A 17 -0.48 -5.12 5.96
N ILE A 18 0.58 -5.76 5.45
CA ILE A 18 1.34 -6.75 6.21
C ILE A 18 1.93 -6.12 7.48
N TRP A 19 2.54 -4.94 7.37
CA TRP A 19 3.13 -4.24 8.52
C TRP A 19 2.08 -3.76 9.52
N VAL A 20 0.89 -3.32 9.08
CA VAL A 20 -0.22 -3.03 9.97
C VAL A 20 -0.62 -4.27 10.76
N LEU A 21 -0.84 -5.39 10.07
CA LEU A 21 -1.23 -6.65 10.71
C LEU A 21 -0.15 -7.19 11.65
N GLN A 22 1.13 -7.00 11.32
CA GLN A 22 2.25 -7.35 12.21
C GLN A 22 2.27 -6.43 13.45
N GLY A 23 2.14 -5.12 13.27
CA GLY A 23 2.12 -4.18 14.40
C GLY A 23 0.93 -4.37 15.35
N LEU A 24 -0.18 -4.93 14.86
CA LEU A 24 -1.36 -5.32 15.65
C LEU A 24 -1.24 -6.72 16.27
N ASP A 25 -0.10 -7.40 16.10
CA ASP A 25 0.15 -8.77 16.54
C ASP A 25 -0.80 -9.84 15.94
N ILE A 26 -1.45 -9.52 14.82
CA ILE A 26 -2.29 -10.46 14.08
C ILE A 26 -1.42 -11.40 13.23
N LEU A 27 -0.37 -10.85 12.61
CA LEU A 27 0.64 -11.61 11.89
C LEU A 27 1.91 -11.73 12.74
N GLY A 28 2.04 -12.87 13.42
CA GLY A 28 3.14 -13.22 14.30
C GLY A 28 4.38 -13.80 13.58
N GLY A 29 5.42 -14.11 14.36
CA GLY A 29 6.59 -14.89 13.89
C GLY A 29 7.77 -14.08 13.38
N SER A 30 7.76 -12.75 13.57
CA SER A 30 8.88 -11.87 13.21
C SER A 30 9.18 -10.85 14.31
N PHE A 31 10.32 -10.16 14.20
CA PHE A 31 10.69 -9.04 15.08
C PHE A 31 9.69 -7.85 15.02
N MET A 32 8.82 -7.83 14.01
CA MET A 32 7.86 -6.74 13.77
C MET A 32 6.52 -6.97 14.48
N SER A 33 6.25 -8.20 14.92
CA SER A 33 4.98 -8.62 15.50
C SER A 33 4.80 -8.04 16.91
N GLY A 34 3.63 -7.45 17.18
CA GLY A 34 3.29 -6.86 18.48
C GLY A 34 3.96 -5.51 18.78
N ASN A 35 4.67 -4.93 17.80
CA ASN A 35 5.29 -3.62 17.95
C ASN A 35 4.48 -2.56 17.17
N SER A 36 3.84 -1.65 17.92
CA SER A 36 2.98 -0.59 17.38
C SER A 36 3.69 0.34 16.38
N MET A 37 5.02 0.45 16.43
CA MET A 37 5.81 1.22 15.46
C MET A 37 5.59 0.70 14.03
N TRP A 38 5.61 -0.62 13.84
CA TRP A 38 5.38 -1.22 12.53
C TRP A 38 3.95 -1.02 12.05
N GLY A 39 3.00 -0.96 12.98
CA GLY A 39 1.62 -0.59 12.69
C GLY A 39 1.50 0.80 12.05
N TRP A 40 2.17 1.79 12.64
CA TRP A 40 2.20 3.15 12.11
C TRP A 40 2.93 3.27 10.77
N ILE A 41 4.08 2.62 10.63
CA ILE A 41 4.83 2.60 9.37
C ILE A 41 3.99 1.94 8.26
N GLY A 42 3.34 0.82 8.58
CA GLY A 42 2.43 0.13 7.66
C GLY A 42 1.26 0.99 7.23
N ALA A 43 0.65 1.73 8.15
CA ALA A 43 -0.46 2.64 7.83
C ALA A 43 -0.02 3.75 6.86
N VAL A 44 1.14 4.37 7.09
CA VAL A 44 1.69 5.39 6.19
C VAL A 44 2.02 4.78 4.82
N ALA A 45 2.67 3.62 4.78
CA ALA A 45 2.97 2.92 3.53
C ALA A 45 1.71 2.56 2.74
N LEU A 46 0.65 2.13 3.42
CA LEU A 46 -0.65 1.85 2.83
C LEU A 46 -1.27 3.11 2.21
N VAL A 47 -1.27 4.24 2.93
CA VAL A 47 -1.80 5.51 2.43
C VAL A 47 -1.04 5.97 1.17
N ILE A 48 0.29 5.88 1.18
CA ILE A 48 1.13 6.22 0.01
C ILE A 48 0.82 5.28 -1.16
N GLY A 49 0.74 3.98 -0.90
CA GLY A 49 0.42 2.96 -1.90
C GLY A 49 -0.93 3.19 -2.57
N LEU A 50 -1.97 3.46 -1.79
CA LEU A 50 -3.31 3.80 -2.29
C LEU A 50 -3.29 5.09 -3.11
N GLY A 51 -2.53 6.10 -2.66
CA GLY A 51 -2.28 7.32 -3.43
C GLY A 51 -1.70 7.01 -4.81
N LEU A 52 -0.59 6.27 -4.87
CA LEU A 52 0.04 5.88 -6.14
C LEU A 52 -0.90 5.09 -7.06
N LEU A 53 -1.68 4.17 -6.50
CA LEU A 53 -2.71 3.40 -7.22
C LEU A 53 -3.76 4.32 -7.84
N TYR A 54 -4.32 5.24 -7.05
CA TYR A 54 -5.29 6.21 -7.52
C TYR A 54 -4.72 7.09 -8.65
N LEU A 55 -3.48 7.57 -8.50
CA LEU A 55 -2.76 8.34 -9.51
C LEU A 55 -2.51 7.54 -10.81
N GLY A 56 -2.18 6.26 -10.69
CA GLY A 56 -1.97 5.36 -11.83
C GLY A 56 -3.27 5.02 -12.57
N LEU A 57 -4.37 4.85 -11.85
CA LEU A 57 -5.68 4.55 -12.44
C LEU A 57 -6.29 5.77 -13.13
N ARG A 58 -6.21 6.96 -12.52
CA ARG A 58 -6.78 8.20 -13.11
C ARG A 58 -6.09 8.62 -14.41
N THR A 59 -4.80 8.34 -14.55
CA THR A 59 -4.01 8.68 -15.75
C THR A 59 -4.24 7.68 -16.90
N GLY A 60 -4.96 6.59 -16.62
CA GLY A 60 -5.17 5.48 -17.54
C GLY A 60 -6.56 5.37 -18.15
N MET A 61 -7.50 6.25 -17.81
CA MET A 61 -8.85 6.21 -18.36
C MET A 61 -8.87 7.00 -19.69
N PRO A 62 -8.80 6.34 -20.87
CA PRO A 62 -9.11 7.02 -22.11
C PRO A 62 -10.54 7.57 -21.99
N LYS A 63 -10.72 8.87 -22.27
CA LYS A 63 -12.06 9.43 -22.41
C LYS A 63 -12.79 8.58 -23.44
N ALA A 64 -13.89 7.94 -23.04
CA ALA A 64 -14.77 7.26 -23.97
C ALA A 64 -15.12 8.25 -25.07
N LYS A 65 -14.76 7.90 -26.31
CA LYS A 65 -15.08 8.72 -27.48
C LYS A 65 -16.58 8.50 -27.73
N VAL A 66 -17.40 9.46 -27.30
CA VAL A 66 -18.82 9.54 -27.66
C VAL A 66 -18.92 10.02 -29.11
#